data_AF-A0A1Y2JN05-F1
#
_entry.id   AF-A0A1Y2JN05-F1
#
_cell.length_a   1.000
_cell.length_b   1.000
_cell.length_c   1.000
_cell.angle_alpha   90.00
_cell.angle_beta   90.00
_cell.angle_gamma   90.00
#
_symmetry.space_group_name_H-M   'P 1'
#
loop_
_entity.id
_entity.type
_entity.pdbx_description
1 polymer ?
#
loop_
_entity_poly.entity_id
_entity_poly.type
_entity_poly.pdbx_seq_one_letter_code
_entity_poly.pdbx_strand_id
1 'polypeptide(L)'
;MQSLLSTLRDAAMSRDPWPQTLQRLMDEAGVAGAVLIVTNKTTGTVDEAVFCGLSAEFKSRYVEHYAALDPYSPLLDARWIMLSTCLPEALLRRSEWYNEFVLSCGVRDILGTRLTDTAAHSVIHCVHQRIGRRFYQDAEPLIATITEPLRYAARCHLDRLNGEQQVGDTQATKPAEGGRFFFHIENGAKYPDECGSVFLSPGHAAERGLTIARELARDGDWSGFSVVVTDERGRTVTRIPIESAP
;
A
#
# COMPACT_ATOMS: atom_id res chain seq x y z
N MET A 1 7.79 -14.05 13.59
CA MET A 1 9.22 -13.72 13.43
C MET A 1 9.89 -14.43 12.24
N GLN A 2 10.10 -15.76 12.26
CA GLN A 2 10.70 -16.47 11.10
C GLN A 2 9.87 -16.31 9.82
N SER A 3 8.53 -16.33 9.94
CA SER A 3 7.59 -16.07 8.84
C SER A 3 7.65 -14.62 8.32
N LEU A 4 7.80 -13.63 9.19
CA LEU A 4 7.99 -12.24 8.77
C LEU A 4 9.33 -12.02 8.06
N LEU A 5 10.41 -12.59 8.58
CA LEU A 5 11.73 -12.52 7.93
C LEU A 5 11.74 -13.21 6.56
N SER A 6 11.02 -14.33 6.39
CA SER A 6 10.86 -14.95 5.08
C SER A 6 10.08 -14.04 4.12
N THR A 7 9.01 -13.39 4.60
CA THR A 7 8.22 -12.46 3.77
C THR A 7 9.04 -11.23 3.36
N LEU A 8 9.86 -10.69 4.26
CA LEU A 8 10.78 -9.58 3.94
C LEU A 8 11.84 -10.01 2.92
N ARG A 9 12.31 -11.25 3.00
CA ARG A 9 13.18 -11.82 1.95
C ARG A 9 12.43 -11.96 0.63
N ASP A 10 11.18 -12.41 0.65
CA ASP A 10 10.36 -12.49 -0.57
C ASP A 10 10.13 -11.10 -1.17
N ALA A 11 9.94 -10.06 -0.36
CA ALA A 11 9.90 -8.65 -0.78
C ALA A 11 11.22 -8.13 -1.33
N ALA A 12 12.34 -8.60 -0.79
CA ALA A 12 13.63 -8.33 -1.39
C ALA A 12 13.81 -9.02 -2.75
N MET A 13 13.09 -10.11 -3.04
CA MET A 13 13.29 -10.94 -4.23
C MET A 13 12.20 -10.78 -5.31
N SER A 14 11.03 -10.22 -4.99
CA SER A 14 9.88 -10.12 -5.88
C SER A 14 9.19 -8.75 -5.81
N ARG A 15 8.40 -8.43 -6.84
CA ARG A 15 7.83 -7.11 -7.06
C ARG A 15 6.54 -6.83 -6.27
N ASP A 16 5.73 -7.87 -6.05
CA ASP A 16 4.35 -7.75 -5.54
C ASP A 16 4.07 -8.03 -4.04
N PRO A 17 5.03 -8.33 -3.15
CA PRO A 17 4.64 -8.76 -1.80
C PRO A 17 4.50 -7.60 -0.81
N TRP A 18 4.67 -6.33 -1.18
CA TRP A 18 4.62 -5.23 -0.20
C TRP A 18 3.31 -5.13 0.57
N PRO A 19 2.10 -5.18 -0.04
CA PRO A 19 0.86 -5.20 0.72
C PRO A 19 0.79 -6.38 1.71
N GLN A 20 1.19 -7.57 1.27
CA GLN A 20 1.20 -8.77 2.12
C GLN A 20 2.25 -8.69 3.23
N THR A 21 3.41 -8.11 2.94
CA THR A 21 4.52 -7.89 3.87
C THR A 21 4.10 -6.91 4.95
N LEU A 22 3.47 -5.79 4.56
CA LEU A 22 2.96 -4.80 5.49
C LEU A 22 1.82 -5.36 6.35
N GLN A 23 0.92 -6.17 5.77
CA GLN A 23 -0.13 -6.87 6.53
C GLN A 23 0.48 -7.81 7.58
N ARG A 24 1.44 -8.65 7.20
CA ARG A 24 2.11 -9.57 8.15
C ARG A 24 2.90 -8.81 9.22
N LEU A 25 3.58 -7.74 8.85
CA LEU A 25 4.27 -6.86 9.80
C LEU A 25 3.27 -6.28 10.78
N MET A 26 2.13 -5.80 10.30
CA MET A 26 1.06 -5.26 11.13
C MET A 26 0.55 -6.29 12.14
N ASP A 27 0.27 -7.51 11.68
CA ASP A 27 -0.22 -8.61 12.51
C ASP A 27 0.82 -9.03 13.56
N GLU A 28 2.09 -9.16 13.20
CA GLU A 28 3.16 -9.51 14.15
C GLU A 28 3.52 -8.38 15.11
N ALA A 29 3.42 -7.11 14.68
CA ALA A 29 3.73 -5.94 15.50
C ALA A 29 2.57 -5.48 16.38
N GLY A 30 1.36 -5.99 16.14
CA GLY A 30 0.15 -5.54 16.82
C GLY A 30 -0.15 -4.06 16.59
N VAL A 31 0.31 -3.49 15.47
CA VAL A 31 0.06 -2.09 15.10
C VAL A 31 -1.22 -1.98 14.28
N ALA A 32 -1.77 -0.77 14.16
CA ALA A 32 -3.09 -0.57 13.54
C ALA A 32 -3.03 -0.27 12.04
N GLY A 33 -1.83 -0.04 11.53
CA GLY A 33 -1.58 0.22 10.11
C GLY A 33 -0.09 0.28 9.85
N ALA A 34 0.26 0.11 8.59
CA ALA A 34 1.63 0.13 8.11
C ALA A 34 1.67 0.74 6.71
N VAL A 35 2.71 1.53 6.43
CA VAL A 35 2.84 2.31 5.20
C VAL A 35 4.26 2.21 4.67
N LEU A 36 4.41 2.08 3.35
CA LEU A 36 5.66 2.27 2.62
C LEU A 36 5.43 3.36 1.57
N ILE A 37 6.30 4.37 1.52
CA ILE A 37 6.22 5.45 0.54
C ILE A 37 7.59 5.60 -0.14
N VAL A 38 7.58 5.60 -1.47
CA VAL A 38 8.73 5.91 -2.32
C VAL A 38 8.52 7.30 -2.90
N THR A 39 9.39 8.23 -2.52
CA THR A 39 9.37 9.62 -3.01
C THR A 39 10.49 9.82 -4.01
N ASN A 40 10.18 10.44 -5.13
CA ASN A 40 11.14 10.90 -6.11
C ASN A 40 11.58 12.32 -5.76
N LYS A 41 12.87 12.48 -5.48
CA LYS A 41 13.47 13.76 -5.07
C LYS A 41 13.65 14.72 -6.24
N THR A 42 13.71 14.20 -7.46
CA THR A 42 13.86 15.02 -8.67
C THR A 42 12.55 15.72 -9.02
N THR A 43 11.42 15.01 -8.91
CA THR A 43 10.09 15.56 -9.20
C THR A 43 9.38 16.11 -7.96
N GLY A 44 9.78 15.69 -6.76
CA GLY A 44 9.08 15.98 -5.52
C GLY A 44 7.78 15.19 -5.34
N THR A 45 7.54 14.17 -6.17
CA THR A 45 6.29 13.39 -6.16
C THR A 45 6.46 12.03 -5.48
N VAL A 46 5.34 11.43 -5.10
CA VAL A 46 5.30 10.04 -4.63
C VAL A 46 5.23 9.12 -5.86
N ASP A 47 6.28 8.35 -6.10
CA ASP A 47 6.32 7.35 -7.19
C ASP A 47 5.54 6.10 -6.81
N GLU A 48 5.54 5.73 -5.52
CA GLU A 48 4.80 4.59 -5.00
C GLU A 48 4.35 4.81 -3.56
N ALA A 49 3.15 4.34 -3.24
CA ALA A 49 2.59 4.34 -1.91
C ALA A 49 1.85 3.02 -1.66
N VAL A 50 2.23 2.30 -0.60
CA VAL A 50 1.56 1.08 -0.15
C VAL A 50 1.06 1.30 1.27
N PHE A 51 -0.25 1.19 1.45
CA PHE A 51 -0.94 1.48 2.71
C PHE A 51 -1.70 0.23 3.15
N CYS A 52 -1.60 -0.11 4.43
CA CYS A 52 -2.27 -1.26 5.03
C CYS A 52 -2.92 -0.88 6.37
N GLY A 53 -4.03 -1.54 6.70
CA GLY A 53 -4.80 -1.27 7.93
C GLY A 53 -5.57 0.04 7.86
N LEU A 54 -5.56 0.80 8.96
CA LEU A 54 -6.38 2.01 9.18
C LEU A 54 -6.37 3.05 8.04
N SER A 55 -5.27 3.15 7.30
CA SER A 55 -5.09 4.17 6.26
C SER A 55 -5.21 3.62 4.83
N ALA A 56 -5.51 2.33 4.66
CA ALA A 56 -5.49 1.66 3.35
C ALA A 56 -6.41 2.34 2.31
N GLU A 57 -7.64 2.67 2.73
CA GLU A 57 -8.65 3.30 1.88
C GLU A 57 -8.34 4.78 1.54
N PHE A 58 -7.40 5.40 2.26
CA PHE A 58 -7.09 6.83 2.11
C PHE A 58 -5.86 7.11 1.24
N LYS A 59 -5.27 6.06 0.63
CA LYS A 59 -4.03 6.16 -0.16
C LYS A 59 -4.09 7.23 -1.25
N SER A 60 -5.16 7.27 -2.05
CA SER A 60 -5.28 8.22 -3.17
C SER A 60 -5.25 9.66 -2.67
N ARG A 61 -6.07 9.97 -1.66
CA ARG A 61 -6.10 11.29 -1.01
C ARG A 61 -4.74 11.69 -0.45
N TYR A 62 -3.97 10.73 0.07
CA TYR A 62 -2.61 11.00 0.52
C TYR A 62 -1.71 11.43 -0.64
N VAL A 63 -1.64 10.60 -1.69
CA VAL A 63 -0.75 10.85 -2.83
C VAL A 63 -1.11 12.15 -3.56
N GLU A 64 -2.40 12.43 -3.73
CA GLU A 64 -2.88 13.59 -4.50
C GLU A 64 -2.76 14.91 -3.75
N HIS A 65 -2.81 14.91 -2.42
CA HIS A 65 -2.92 16.14 -1.63
C HIS A 65 -2.03 16.13 -0.40
N TYR A 66 -2.21 15.16 0.49
CA TYR A 66 -1.58 15.23 1.81
C TYR A 66 -0.06 14.96 1.81
N ALA A 67 0.49 14.30 0.79
CA ALA A 67 1.92 14.07 0.66
C ALA A 67 2.73 15.37 0.61
N ALA A 68 2.21 16.41 -0.07
CA ALA A 68 2.84 17.72 -0.14
C ALA A 68 2.72 18.52 1.19
N LEU A 69 1.76 18.16 2.03
CA LEU A 69 1.48 18.82 3.31
C LEU A 69 2.09 18.10 4.51
N ASP A 70 2.67 16.92 4.31
CA ASP A 70 3.23 16.07 5.36
C ASP A 70 4.49 16.72 5.99
N PRO A 71 4.40 17.25 7.23
CA PRO A 71 5.53 17.87 7.91
C PRO A 71 6.46 16.84 8.59
N TYR A 72 6.07 15.56 8.62
CA TYR A 72 6.75 14.48 9.32
C TYR A 72 7.72 13.73 8.42
N SER A 73 7.30 13.38 7.20
CA SER A 73 8.16 12.68 6.22
C SER A 73 9.55 13.32 6.04
N PRO A 74 9.71 14.65 5.93
CA PRO A 74 11.02 15.29 5.81
C PRO A 74 11.94 15.11 7.02
N LEU A 75 11.39 14.88 8.21
CA LEU A 75 12.13 14.76 9.47
C LEU A 75 12.66 13.34 9.74
N LEU A 76 12.20 12.36 8.97
CA LEU A 76 12.62 10.97 9.13
C LEU A 76 14.06 10.79 8.67
N ASP A 77 14.87 10.18 9.54
CA ASP A 77 16.20 9.68 9.24
C ASP A 77 16.23 8.15 9.39
N ALA A 78 17.43 7.57 9.45
CA ALA A 78 17.60 6.12 9.61
C ALA A 78 17.03 5.59 10.95
N ARG A 79 16.83 6.42 11.97
CA ARG A 79 16.27 6.00 13.25
C ARG A 79 14.75 5.91 13.13
N TRP A 80 14.16 5.12 14.02
CA TRP A 80 12.73 5.12 14.23
C TRP A 80 12.38 6.28 15.17
N ILE A 81 11.52 7.19 14.72
CA ILE A 81 11.18 8.42 15.44
C ILE A 81 9.65 8.53 15.51
N MET A 82 9.10 8.81 16.70
CA MET A 82 7.67 9.07 16.85
C MET A 82 7.31 10.48 16.37
N LEU A 83 6.23 10.61 15.62
CA LEU A 83 5.66 11.88 15.16
C LEU A 83 5.48 12.88 16.32
N SER A 84 4.87 12.44 17.42
CA SER A 84 4.66 13.30 18.59
C SER A 84 5.94 13.73 19.32
N THR A 85 7.07 13.06 19.07
CA THR A 85 8.36 13.41 19.68
C THR A 85 9.14 14.42 18.84
N CYS A 86 8.93 14.45 17.52
CA CYS A 86 9.64 15.36 16.62
C CYS A 86 8.82 16.61 16.25
N LEU A 87 7.49 16.55 16.29
CA LEU A 87 6.63 17.69 15.98
C LEU A 87 5.89 18.22 17.22
N PRO A 88 6.00 19.51 17.52
CA PRO A 88 5.26 20.11 18.63
C PRO A 88 3.75 19.96 18.44
N GLU A 89 3.03 19.69 19.53
CA GLU A 89 1.58 19.52 19.49
C GLU A 89 0.86 20.77 18.92
N ALA A 90 1.38 21.97 19.19
CA ALA A 90 0.84 23.21 18.64
C ALA A 90 0.89 23.26 17.10
N LEU A 91 1.90 22.62 16.49
CA LEU A 91 2.02 22.50 15.04
C LEU A 91 1.07 21.43 14.50
N LEU A 92 1.00 20.27 15.16
CA LEU A 92 0.07 19.19 14.80
C LEU A 92 -1.39 19.65 14.84
N ARG A 93 -1.79 20.44 15.86
CA ARG A 93 -3.15 21.02 15.96
C ARG A 93 -3.54 21.95 14.81
N ARG A 94 -2.55 22.50 14.08
CA ARG A 94 -2.79 23.41 12.94
C ARG A 94 -2.52 22.75 11.59
N SER A 95 -1.98 21.53 11.60
CA SER A 95 -1.62 20.80 10.38
C SER A 95 -2.87 20.21 9.75
N GLU A 96 -3.15 20.60 8.52
CA GLU A 96 -4.23 20.01 7.72
C GLU A 96 -4.01 18.51 7.51
N TRP A 97 -2.79 18.11 7.15
CA TRP A 97 -2.37 16.70 7.08
C TRP A 97 -2.69 15.93 8.37
N TYR A 98 -2.36 16.48 9.54
CA TYR A 98 -2.60 15.76 10.78
C TYR A 98 -4.11 15.67 11.10
N ASN A 99 -4.83 16.78 11.02
CA ASN A 99 -6.22 16.84 11.48
C ASN A 99 -7.20 16.18 10.49
N GLU A 100 -6.98 16.35 9.20
CA GLU A 100 -7.93 15.90 8.17
C GLU A 100 -7.57 14.56 7.56
N PHE A 101 -6.30 14.15 7.61
CA PHE A 101 -5.86 12.85 7.11
C PHE A 101 -5.54 11.89 8.26
N VAL A 102 -4.53 12.18 9.08
CA VAL A 102 -4.04 11.24 10.11
C VAL A 102 -5.15 10.88 11.11
N LEU A 103 -5.82 11.89 11.69
CA LEU A 103 -6.91 11.64 12.63
C LEU A 103 -8.13 10.99 11.97
N SER A 104 -8.48 11.36 10.73
CA SER A 104 -9.60 10.77 9.98
C SER A 104 -9.38 9.29 9.66
N CYS A 105 -8.13 8.85 9.48
CA CYS A 105 -7.78 7.44 9.39
C CYS A 105 -7.92 6.70 10.73
N GLY A 106 -8.22 7.38 11.84
CA GLY A 106 -8.23 6.80 13.19
C GLY A 106 -6.83 6.62 13.80
N VAL A 107 -5.82 7.27 13.22
CA VAL A 107 -4.42 7.24 13.67
C VAL A 107 -4.17 8.39 14.65
N ARG A 108 -3.51 8.10 15.78
CA ARG A 108 -3.13 9.09 16.79
C ARG A 108 -1.68 9.52 16.65
N ASP A 109 -0.81 8.56 16.43
CA ASP A 109 0.63 8.75 16.38
C ASP A 109 1.23 7.81 15.35
N ILE A 110 2.44 8.15 14.89
CA ILE A 110 3.13 7.44 13.82
C ILE A 110 4.56 7.23 14.28
N LEU A 111 5.03 5.98 14.17
CA LEU A 111 6.44 5.65 14.35
C LEU A 111 7.00 5.30 12.98
N GLY A 112 8.01 6.03 12.54
CA GLY A 112 8.48 5.97 11.16
C GLY A 112 9.99 6.08 11.07
N THR A 113 10.53 5.63 9.95
CA THR A 113 11.95 5.63 9.64
C THR A 113 12.17 5.76 8.14
N ARG A 114 13.33 6.31 7.75
CA ARG A 114 13.84 6.26 6.38
C ARG A 114 14.63 4.96 6.19
N LEU A 115 14.12 4.10 5.32
CA LEU A 115 14.72 2.79 5.05
C LEU A 115 15.90 2.86 4.08
N THR A 116 15.77 3.68 3.04
CA THR A 116 16.85 3.94 2.09
C THR A 116 16.75 5.35 1.55
N ASP A 117 17.90 5.91 1.20
CA ASP A 117 18.01 7.28 0.72
C ASP A 117 19.11 7.35 -0.35
N THR A 118 18.71 7.61 -1.59
CA THR A 118 19.62 7.77 -2.72
C THR A 118 19.59 9.23 -3.21
N ALA A 119 20.36 9.54 -4.26
CA ALA A 119 20.30 10.85 -4.88
C ALA A 119 18.93 11.13 -5.52
N ALA A 120 18.28 10.11 -6.09
CA ALA A 120 17.03 10.24 -6.84
C ALA A 120 15.77 9.94 -6.00
N HIS A 121 15.85 9.05 -5.02
CA HIS A 121 14.68 8.58 -4.28
C HIS A 121 14.92 8.47 -2.78
N SER A 122 13.84 8.53 -2.02
CA SER A 122 13.80 8.17 -0.60
C SER A 122 12.68 7.18 -0.36
N VAL A 123 12.93 6.16 0.46
CA VAL A 123 11.90 5.22 0.90
C VAL A 123 11.71 5.35 2.39
N ILE A 124 10.50 5.64 2.80
CA ILE A 124 10.10 5.69 4.21
C ILE A 124 9.14 4.56 4.53
N HIS A 125 9.20 4.10 5.77
CA HIS A 125 8.24 3.17 6.32
C HIS A 125 7.73 3.67 7.66
N CYS A 126 6.41 3.54 7.86
CA CYS A 126 5.71 4.03 9.03
C CYS A 126 4.74 2.96 9.55
N VAL A 127 4.59 2.89 10.86
CA VAL A 127 3.55 2.12 11.54
C VAL A 127 2.64 3.05 12.35
N HIS A 128 1.36 2.70 12.42
CA HIS A 128 0.31 3.55 12.98
C HIS A 128 -0.12 3.10 14.36
N GLN A 129 -0.15 4.05 15.29
CA GLN A 129 -0.83 3.91 16.57
C GLN A 129 -2.29 4.37 16.43
N ARG A 130 -3.23 3.51 16.80
CA ARG A 130 -4.67 3.84 16.83
C ARG A 130 -5.01 4.83 17.95
N ILE A 131 -5.99 5.70 17.72
CA ILE A 131 -6.60 6.54 18.76
C ILE A 131 -7.09 5.69 19.94
N GLY A 132 -6.81 6.17 21.16
CA GLY A 132 -7.18 5.48 22.41
C GLY A 132 -6.32 4.26 22.75
N ARG A 133 -5.32 3.92 21.93
CA ARG A 133 -4.33 2.88 22.20
C ARG A 133 -2.94 3.49 22.30
N ARG A 134 -2.02 2.82 23.02
CA ARG A 134 -0.58 3.12 22.97
C ARG A 134 0.10 2.18 21.98
N PHE A 135 1.27 2.56 21.46
CA PHE A 135 2.13 1.58 20.79
C PHE A 135 2.40 0.41 21.74
N TYR A 136 2.42 -0.79 21.17
CA TYR A 136 2.60 -2.02 21.93
C TYR A 136 4.00 -2.07 22.55
N GLN A 137 4.10 -2.48 23.83
CA GLN A 137 5.38 -2.48 24.57
C GLN A 137 6.43 -3.43 23.95
N ASP A 138 6.01 -4.46 23.20
CA ASP A 138 6.92 -5.37 22.51
C ASP A 138 7.22 -4.96 21.05
N ALA A 139 6.81 -3.77 20.60
CA ALA A 139 7.11 -3.29 19.26
C ALA A 139 8.61 -2.99 19.08
N GLU A 140 9.31 -2.55 20.13
CA GLU A 140 10.74 -2.20 20.06
C GLU A 140 11.64 -3.40 19.72
N PRO A 141 11.56 -4.57 20.40
CA PRO A 141 12.33 -5.75 20.01
C PRO A 141 12.06 -6.23 18.59
N LEU A 142 10.80 -6.17 18.15
CA LEU A 142 10.41 -6.55 16.79
C LEU A 142 11.04 -5.59 15.78
N ILE A 143 10.87 -4.28 15.98
CA ILE A 143 11.44 -3.24 15.14
C ILE A 143 12.95 -3.41 15.02
N ALA A 144 13.66 -3.61 16.14
CA ALA A 144 15.09 -3.86 16.14
C ALA A 144 15.47 -5.08 15.28
N THR A 145 14.66 -6.15 15.34
CA THR A 145 14.88 -7.39 14.58
C THR A 145 14.64 -7.22 13.08
N ILE A 146 13.62 -6.45 12.69
CA ILE A 146 13.20 -6.34 11.28
C ILE A 146 13.82 -5.17 10.53
N THR A 147 14.43 -4.20 11.22
CA THR A 147 14.90 -2.95 10.59
C THR A 147 15.89 -3.21 9.45
N GLU A 148 16.96 -3.96 9.68
CA GLU A 148 17.95 -4.23 8.64
C GLU A 148 17.41 -5.09 7.49
N PRO A 149 16.66 -6.19 7.74
CA PRO A 149 15.95 -6.92 6.69
C PRO A 149 15.02 -6.03 5.85
N LEU A 150 14.30 -5.11 6.50
CA LEU A 150 13.36 -4.19 5.85
C LEU A 150 14.09 -3.15 4.98
N ARG A 151 15.22 -2.62 5.46
CA ARG A 151 16.10 -1.72 4.66
C ARG A 151 16.67 -2.44 3.45
N TYR A 152 17.13 -3.67 3.63
CA TYR A 152 17.63 -4.49 2.53
C TYR A 152 16.53 -4.70 1.47
N ALA A 153 15.33 -5.09 1.89
CA ALA A 153 14.19 -5.26 0.99
C ALA A 153 13.83 -3.96 0.25
N ALA A 154 13.79 -2.82 0.96
CA ALA A 154 13.52 -1.51 0.36
C ALA A 154 14.59 -1.08 -0.66
N ARG A 155 15.88 -1.38 -0.40
CA ARG A 155 16.95 -1.11 -1.36
C ARG A 155 16.83 -1.97 -2.61
N CYS A 156 16.61 -3.28 -2.46
CA CYS A 156 16.38 -4.17 -3.60
C CYS A 156 15.14 -3.75 -4.42
N HIS A 157 14.10 -3.26 -3.75
CA HIS A 157 12.91 -2.72 -4.40
C HIS A 157 13.24 -1.48 -5.23
N LEU A 158 14.00 -0.54 -4.67
CA LEU A 158 14.41 0.67 -5.37
C LEU A 158 15.35 0.38 -6.54
N ASP A 159 16.30 -0.56 -6.38
CA ASP A 159 17.20 -0.96 -7.46
C ASP A 159 16.43 -1.52 -8.66
N ARG A 160 15.32 -2.23 -8.43
CA ARG A 160 14.42 -2.70 -9.50
C ARG A 160 13.67 -1.55 -10.17
N LEU A 161 13.12 -0.63 -9.39
CA LEU A 161 12.45 0.57 -9.92
C LEU A 161 13.39 1.37 -10.85
N ASN A 162 14.66 1.54 -10.43
CA ASN A 162 15.67 2.24 -11.21
C ASN A 162 16.20 1.43 -12.40
N GLY A 163 16.38 0.12 -12.24
CA GLY A 163 16.83 -0.77 -13.32
C GLY A 163 15.87 -0.77 -14.51
N GLU A 164 14.57 -0.63 -14.24
CA GLU A 164 13.56 -0.51 -15.30
C GLU A 164 13.53 0.88 -15.95
N GLN A 165 13.87 1.93 -15.20
CA GLN A 165 14.09 3.25 -15.77
C GLN A 165 15.34 3.30 -16.67
N GLN A 166 16.40 2.54 -16.37
CA GLN A 166 17.63 2.50 -17.17
C GLN A 166 17.57 1.55 -18.38
N VAL A 167 16.77 0.48 -18.33
CA VAL A 167 16.53 -0.40 -19.50
C VAL A 167 15.65 0.30 -20.57
N GLY A 168 15.12 1.49 -20.27
CA GLY A 168 14.32 2.31 -21.19
C GLY A 168 15.07 3.07 -22.30
N ASP A 169 16.41 3.11 -22.28
CA ASP A 169 17.20 3.94 -23.22
C ASP A 169 17.85 3.18 -24.40
N THR A 170 17.38 1.97 -24.74
CA THR A 170 17.77 1.32 -26.00
C THR A 170 16.55 0.77 -26.72
N GLN A 171 16.15 1.47 -27.78
CA GLN A 171 15.17 1.10 -28.80
C GLN A 171 13.85 0.52 -28.26
N ALA A 172 12.90 1.45 -28.11
CA ALA A 172 11.48 1.22 -27.92
C ALA A 172 10.95 0.01 -28.72
N THR A 173 10.79 -1.10 -28.03
CA THR A 173 9.70 -2.03 -28.30
C THR A 173 8.75 -1.86 -27.12
N LYS A 174 7.64 -1.12 -27.35
CA LYS A 174 6.61 -0.82 -26.34
C LYS A 174 6.29 -2.09 -25.51
N PRO A 175 6.48 -2.10 -24.18
CA PRO A 175 5.74 -3.04 -23.36
C PRO A 175 4.26 -2.71 -23.55
N ALA A 176 3.42 -3.72 -23.80
CA ALA A 176 1.98 -3.51 -23.97
C ALA A 176 1.43 -2.80 -22.72
N GLU A 177 0.99 -1.56 -22.87
CA GLU A 177 0.32 -0.79 -21.80
C GLU A 177 -0.87 -1.61 -21.31
N GLY A 178 -0.72 -2.24 -20.14
CA GLY A 178 -1.82 -2.94 -19.49
C GLY A 178 -2.95 -1.96 -19.20
N GLY A 179 -4.19 -2.39 -19.42
CA GLY A 179 -5.37 -1.58 -19.09
C GLY A 179 -5.71 -1.71 -17.61
N ARG A 180 -6.28 -0.66 -17.01
CA ARG A 180 -6.93 -0.79 -15.70
C ARG A 180 -8.32 -1.38 -15.87
N PHE A 181 -8.64 -2.34 -15.01
CA PHE A 181 -9.92 -3.03 -14.99
C PHE A 181 -10.52 -2.95 -13.59
N PHE A 182 -11.84 -2.84 -13.50
CA PHE A 182 -12.57 -2.66 -12.25
C PHE A 182 -13.47 -3.85 -11.99
N PHE A 183 -13.61 -4.25 -10.74
CA PHE A 183 -14.30 -5.47 -10.32
C PHE A 183 -15.51 -5.13 -9.45
N HIS A 184 -16.65 -4.85 -10.05
CA HIS A 184 -17.87 -4.48 -9.32
C HIS A 184 -18.66 -5.73 -8.91
N ILE A 185 -19.34 -5.69 -7.76
CA ILE A 185 -20.26 -6.76 -7.33
C ILE A 185 -21.69 -6.31 -7.56
N GLU A 186 -22.49 -7.10 -8.28
CA GLU A 186 -23.84 -6.70 -8.71
C GLU A 186 -24.90 -7.81 -8.57
N ASN A 187 -26.05 -7.47 -7.97
CA ASN A 187 -27.30 -8.26 -7.99
C ASN A 187 -28.52 -7.33 -7.95
N GLY A 188 -28.59 -6.39 -8.89
CA GLY A 188 -29.55 -5.27 -8.85
C GLY A 188 -29.12 -4.12 -7.92
N ALA A 189 -28.46 -4.40 -6.79
CA ALA A 189 -27.62 -3.44 -6.07
C ALA A 189 -26.20 -3.45 -6.66
N LYS A 190 -25.53 -2.29 -6.71
CA LYS A 190 -24.18 -2.13 -7.27
C LYS A 190 -23.18 -1.75 -6.19
N TYR A 191 -22.14 -2.56 -6.03
CA TYR A 191 -20.98 -2.29 -5.18
C TYR A 191 -19.77 -2.05 -6.10
N PRO A 192 -19.45 -0.77 -6.41
CA PRO A 192 -18.39 -0.48 -7.36
C PRO A 192 -17.00 -0.64 -6.71
N ASP A 193 -16.12 -1.41 -7.35
CA ASP A 193 -14.68 -1.17 -7.23
C ASP A 193 -14.33 0.16 -7.92
N GLU A 194 -13.87 1.14 -7.14
CA GLU A 194 -13.45 2.46 -7.62
C GLU A 194 -11.94 2.54 -7.87
N CYS A 195 -11.17 1.55 -7.39
CA CYS A 195 -9.71 1.56 -7.48
C CYS A 195 -9.24 0.92 -8.80
N GLY A 196 -9.86 -0.20 -9.16
CA GLY A 196 -9.43 -1.04 -10.26
C GLY A 196 -8.02 -1.63 -10.05
N SER A 197 -7.62 -2.51 -10.96
CA SER A 197 -6.32 -3.15 -10.99
C SER A 197 -5.80 -3.22 -12.43
N VAL A 198 -4.50 -3.07 -12.61
CA VAL A 198 -3.89 -3.06 -13.95
C VAL A 198 -3.60 -4.48 -14.40
N PHE A 199 -4.08 -4.84 -15.59
CA PHE A 199 -3.82 -6.13 -16.21
C PHE A 199 -3.33 -5.98 -17.65
N LEU A 200 -2.47 -6.90 -18.08
CA LEU A 200 -1.91 -6.91 -19.43
C LEU A 200 -2.95 -7.14 -20.52
N SER A 201 -4.09 -7.76 -20.18
CA SER A 201 -5.19 -7.97 -21.11
C SER A 201 -6.53 -8.15 -20.39
N PRO A 202 -7.66 -7.96 -21.10
CA PRO A 202 -8.99 -8.27 -20.57
C PRO A 202 -9.14 -9.73 -20.11
N GLY A 203 -8.38 -10.66 -20.70
CA GLY A 203 -8.38 -12.07 -20.29
C GLY A 203 -7.81 -12.28 -18.89
N HIS A 204 -6.67 -11.66 -18.57
CA HIS A 204 -6.09 -11.73 -17.22
C HIS A 204 -7.00 -11.06 -16.17
N ALA A 205 -7.64 -9.95 -16.54
CA ALA A 205 -8.64 -9.33 -15.68
C ALA A 205 -9.83 -10.27 -15.45
N ALA A 206 -10.32 -10.97 -16.48
CA ALA A 206 -11.39 -11.96 -16.33
C ALA A 206 -11.00 -13.12 -15.39
N GLU A 207 -9.77 -13.62 -15.46
CA GLU A 207 -9.25 -14.65 -14.54
C GLU A 207 -9.22 -14.17 -13.08
N ARG A 208 -8.82 -12.90 -12.86
CA ARG A 208 -8.91 -12.30 -11.52
C ARG A 208 -10.35 -12.20 -11.05
N GLY A 209 -11.27 -11.79 -11.93
CA GLY A 209 -12.69 -11.73 -11.63
C GLY A 209 -13.27 -13.09 -11.22
N LEU A 210 -12.82 -14.17 -11.86
CA LEU A 210 -13.20 -15.55 -11.51
C LEU A 210 -12.68 -15.95 -10.13
N THR A 211 -11.46 -15.52 -9.80
CA THR A 211 -10.87 -15.75 -8.48
C THR A 211 -11.68 -15.07 -7.39
N ILE A 212 -12.03 -13.79 -7.59
CA ILE A 212 -12.87 -13.01 -6.66
C ILE A 212 -14.24 -13.67 -6.50
N ALA A 213 -14.86 -14.11 -7.60
CA ALA A 213 -16.15 -14.79 -7.53
C ALA A 213 -16.10 -16.07 -6.67
N ARG A 214 -15.01 -16.84 -6.76
CA ARG A 214 -14.82 -18.06 -5.95
C ARG A 214 -14.54 -17.76 -4.48
N GLU A 215 -13.82 -16.68 -4.18
CA GLU A 215 -13.58 -16.23 -2.80
C GLU A 215 -14.92 -15.84 -2.16
N LEU A 216 -15.71 -14.98 -2.83
CA LEU A 216 -17.02 -14.54 -2.35
C LEU A 216 -18.05 -15.68 -2.24
N ALA A 217 -17.97 -16.68 -3.12
CA ALA A 217 -18.81 -17.88 -3.01
C ALA A 217 -18.55 -18.68 -1.74
N ARG A 218 -17.31 -18.68 -1.22
CA ARG A 218 -16.94 -19.38 0.02
C ARG A 218 -17.40 -18.63 1.27
N ASP A 219 -17.51 -17.31 1.18
CA ASP A 219 -18.01 -16.46 2.27
C ASP A 219 -19.53 -16.65 2.48
N GLY A 220 -20.24 -17.28 1.54
CA GLY A 220 -21.62 -17.75 1.70
C GLY A 220 -22.71 -16.69 1.52
N ASP A 221 -22.40 -15.41 1.78
CA ASP A 221 -23.38 -14.31 1.79
C ASP A 221 -23.62 -13.66 0.41
N TRP A 222 -22.86 -14.07 -0.62
CA TRP A 222 -22.86 -13.44 -1.95
C TRP A 222 -23.58 -14.23 -3.03
N SER A 223 -24.37 -15.25 -2.65
CA SER A 223 -25.13 -16.05 -3.62
C SER A 223 -26.13 -15.18 -4.40
N GLY A 224 -26.15 -15.34 -5.72
CA GLY A 224 -26.99 -14.53 -6.62
C GLY A 224 -26.35 -13.22 -7.08
N PHE A 225 -25.19 -12.83 -6.53
CA PHE A 225 -24.40 -11.72 -7.05
C PHE A 225 -23.51 -12.14 -8.22
N SER A 226 -22.99 -11.15 -8.95
CA SER A 226 -22.01 -11.35 -10.01
C SER A 226 -20.83 -10.40 -9.84
N VAL A 227 -19.62 -10.89 -10.13
CA VAL A 227 -18.46 -10.03 -10.37
C VAL A 227 -18.53 -9.51 -11.80
N VAL A 228 -18.63 -8.20 -11.96
CA VAL A 228 -18.65 -7.49 -13.24
C VAL A 228 -17.30 -6.81 -13.43
N VAL A 229 -16.56 -7.27 -14.44
CA VAL A 229 -15.27 -6.69 -14.81
C VAL A 229 -15.50 -5.64 -15.88
N THR A 230 -15.06 -4.40 -15.65
CA THR A 230 -15.12 -3.31 -16.65
C THR A 230 -13.73 -2.77 -16.97
N ASP A 231 -13.56 -2.17 -18.15
CA ASP A 231 -12.35 -1.42 -18.50
C ASP A 231 -12.42 0.04 -18.03
N GLU A 232 -11.36 0.83 -18.21
CA GLU A 232 -11.30 2.28 -17.89
C GLU A 232 -12.40 3.12 -18.55
N ARG A 233 -13.02 2.64 -19.62
CA ARG A 233 -14.11 3.33 -20.31
C ARG A 233 -15.48 2.90 -19.78
N GLY A 234 -15.51 2.08 -18.72
CA GLY A 234 -16.71 1.51 -18.14
C GLY A 234 -17.35 0.42 -18.99
N ARG A 235 -16.65 -0.11 -20.00
CA ARG A 235 -17.20 -1.19 -20.85
C ARG A 235 -17.03 -2.51 -20.14
N THR A 236 -18.10 -3.27 -20.05
CA THR A 236 -18.06 -4.62 -19.47
C THR A 236 -17.19 -5.54 -20.31
N VAL A 237 -16.16 -6.08 -19.67
CA VAL A 237 -15.26 -7.12 -20.21
C VAL A 237 -15.89 -8.49 -19.99
N THR A 238 -16.37 -8.77 -18.78
CA THR A 238 -17.04 -10.03 -18.45
C THR A 238 -17.95 -9.86 -17.22
N ARG A 239 -18.93 -10.76 -17.09
CA ARG A 239 -19.79 -10.89 -15.92
C ARG A 239 -19.77 -12.34 -15.45
N ILE A 240 -19.39 -12.55 -14.20
CA ILE A 240 -19.14 -13.88 -13.63
C ILE A 240 -20.11 -14.07 -12.46
N PRO A 241 -21.06 -15.02 -12.52
CA PRO A 241 -21.96 -15.28 -11.41
C PRO A 241 -21.20 -15.86 -10.22
N ILE A 242 -21.61 -15.45 -9.02
CA ILE A 242 -21.12 -15.98 -7.75
C ILE A 242 -22.09 -17.11 -7.36
N GLU A 243 -21.72 -18.33 -7.74
CA GLU A 243 -22.47 -19.53 -7.42
C GLU A 243 -21.95 -20.13 -6.12
N SER A 244 -22.87 -20.45 -5.20
CA SER A 244 -22.56 -21.22 -4.01
C SER A 244 -21.92 -22.54 -4.44
N ALA A 245 -20.78 -22.91 -3.83
CA ALA A 245 -20.19 -24.22 -4.08
C ALA A 245 -21.24 -25.31 -3.74
N PRO A 246 -21.39 -26.35 -4.60
CA PRO A 246 -22.32 -27.45 -4.35
C PRO A 246 -21.98 -28.23 -3.07
#